data_AF-A0A521T746-F1
#
_entry.id   AF-A0A521T746-F1
#
_cell.length_a   1.000
_cell.length_b   1.000
_cell.length_c   1.000
_cell.angle_alpha   90.00
_cell.angle_beta   90.00
_cell.angle_gamma   90.00
#
_symmetry.space_group_name_H-M   'P 1'
#
loop_
_entity.id
_entity.type
_entity.pdbx_description
1 polymer ?
#
loop_
_entity_poly.entity_id
_entity_poly.type
_entity_poly.pdbx_seq_one_letter_code
_entity_poly.pdbx_strand_id
1 'polypeptide(L)'
;AQTLSAKEIIVATGSAPRSVPGIEIDKTHIITSDQAIHLAAVPKSMAIMGSGAVGVEFASIFRRFGAEITVIELLPRLVPNEDEAVSAELAKAFRKRGIAVKVGTKVTSAKVKNGAVTIEMSTGDGKTESLTVDILLVATGRGPVTDGLGAKDVGLAIDERGYVKVDNLFRTNVAGISAIGDVITMGTGAHPQLAHLSSNEGIVLAERIAGKNPQPINYDQVPGCTYCDPEIGSIGLTEAEAKKRGYDVVIGTFPFGVLGRAKIAGETEGFVKIVADRKYDEVLGVHMIGPRATELVAEAGVALRLESTVEELIRTIHAHPTMSEAVAEAAHAVHGGAIHM
;
A
#
# COMPACT_ATOMS: atom_id res chain seq x y z
N ALA A 1 35.49 -8.05 -17.40
CA ALA A 1 34.11 -7.63 -17.74
C ALA A 1 33.73 -8.28 -19.07
N GLN A 2 32.47 -8.70 -19.21
CA GLN A 2 31.92 -9.19 -20.47
C GLN A 2 31.04 -8.08 -21.07
N THR A 3 31.18 -7.83 -22.37
CA THR A 3 30.33 -6.87 -23.11
C THR A 3 29.27 -7.64 -23.87
N LEU A 4 28.01 -7.24 -23.71
CA LEU A 4 26.86 -7.81 -24.42
C LEU A 4 26.24 -6.74 -25.32
N SER A 5 25.61 -7.16 -26.43
CA SER A 5 24.88 -6.26 -27.33
C SER A 5 23.42 -6.71 -27.43
N ALA A 6 22.50 -5.77 -27.34
CA ALA A 6 21.07 -6.01 -27.42
C ALA A 6 20.39 -4.92 -28.26
N LYS A 7 19.27 -5.26 -28.91
CA LYS A 7 18.43 -4.28 -29.62
C LYS A 7 17.64 -3.39 -28.65
N GLU A 8 17.27 -3.96 -27.51
CA GLU A 8 16.53 -3.30 -26.44
C GLU A 8 17.15 -3.70 -25.10
N ILE A 9 17.30 -2.73 -24.19
CA ILE A 9 17.75 -2.90 -22.81
C ILE A 9 16.61 -2.48 -21.89
N ILE A 10 16.23 -3.34 -20.95
CA ILE A 10 15.17 -3.07 -19.98
C ILE A 10 15.79 -2.87 -18.60
N VAL A 11 15.64 -1.67 -18.05
CA VAL A 11 16.03 -1.33 -16.68
C VAL A 11 14.90 -1.74 -15.73
N ALA A 12 15.12 -2.79 -14.96
CA ALA A 12 14.20 -3.30 -13.95
C ALA A 12 14.95 -3.57 -12.63
N THR A 13 15.80 -2.63 -12.23
CA THR A 13 16.70 -2.76 -11.06
C THR A 13 15.98 -2.62 -9.71
N GLY A 14 14.70 -2.27 -9.73
CA GLY A 14 13.83 -2.25 -8.56
C GLY A 14 14.19 -1.17 -7.54
N SER A 15 13.94 -1.49 -6.27
CA SER A 15 14.09 -0.56 -5.15
C SER A 15 14.77 -1.19 -3.94
N ALA A 16 15.30 -0.34 -3.05
CA ALA A 16 15.85 -0.70 -1.76
C ALA A 16 15.17 0.10 -0.62
N PRO A 17 15.13 -0.42 0.62
CA PRO A 17 14.66 0.35 1.77
C PRO A 17 15.42 1.67 1.91
N ARG A 18 14.70 2.77 2.19
CA ARG A 18 15.32 4.06 2.49
C ARG A 18 15.41 4.27 3.98
N SER A 19 16.55 4.82 4.44
CA SER A 19 16.59 5.49 5.74
C SER A 19 16.17 6.95 5.61
N VAL A 20 16.00 7.60 6.75
CA VAL A 20 15.84 9.06 6.83
C VAL A 20 17.13 9.71 7.35
N PRO A 21 17.40 10.99 7.02
CA PRO A 21 18.55 11.70 7.56
C PRO A 21 18.60 11.63 9.09
N GLY A 22 19.78 11.31 9.63
CA GLY A 22 20.01 11.22 11.09
C GLY A 22 19.66 9.87 11.72
N ILE A 23 19.19 8.89 10.94
CA ILE A 23 18.94 7.52 11.39
C ILE A 23 19.87 6.57 10.63
N GLU A 24 20.83 5.99 11.35
CA GLU A 24 21.78 5.03 10.79
C GLU A 24 21.27 3.60 11.03
N ILE A 25 21.17 2.82 9.95
CA ILE A 25 20.77 1.41 10.00
C ILE A 25 22.02 0.58 10.31
N ASP A 26 22.06 -0.03 11.49
CA ASP A 26 23.17 -0.88 11.94
C ASP A 26 22.97 -2.37 11.60
N LYS A 27 21.80 -2.73 11.05
CA LYS A 27 21.40 -4.09 10.66
C LYS A 27 21.34 -5.09 11.82
N THR A 28 21.33 -4.60 13.07
CA THR A 28 21.22 -5.44 14.28
C THR A 28 20.10 -4.96 15.19
N HIS A 29 20.11 -3.69 15.61
CA HIS A 29 19.08 -3.09 16.47
C HIS A 29 18.23 -2.08 15.71
N ILE A 30 18.82 -1.34 14.78
CA ILE A 30 18.12 -0.46 13.84
C ILE A 30 18.16 -1.15 12.48
N ILE A 31 17.01 -1.67 12.07
CA ILE A 31 16.89 -2.61 10.96
C ILE A 31 15.91 -2.12 9.89
N THR A 32 15.95 -2.76 8.73
CA THR A 32 14.91 -2.64 7.69
C THR A 32 14.13 -3.94 7.58
N SER A 33 13.17 -3.99 6.65
CA SER A 33 12.46 -5.21 6.26
C SER A 33 13.40 -6.38 5.94
N ASP A 34 14.59 -6.10 5.39
CA ASP A 34 15.53 -7.11 4.94
C ASP A 34 16.10 -7.93 6.11
N GLN A 35 16.34 -7.28 7.24
CA GLN A 35 16.77 -7.98 8.46
C GLN A 35 15.59 -8.49 9.27
N ALA A 36 14.43 -7.83 9.23
CA ALA A 36 13.25 -8.20 10.02
C ALA A 36 12.79 -9.64 9.75
N ILE A 37 12.82 -10.09 8.48
CA ILE A 37 12.48 -11.47 8.10
C ILE A 37 13.51 -12.52 8.54
N HIS A 38 14.69 -12.10 8.99
CA HIS A 38 15.81 -12.95 9.38
C HIS A 38 16.15 -12.87 10.88
N LEU A 39 15.31 -12.24 11.69
CA LEU A 39 15.52 -12.19 13.14
C LEU A 39 15.50 -13.61 13.73
N ALA A 40 16.55 -13.95 14.47
CA ALA A 40 16.72 -15.27 15.09
C ALA A 40 15.75 -15.51 16.27
N ALA A 41 15.22 -14.44 16.85
CA ALA A 41 14.27 -14.49 17.96
C ALA A 41 13.30 -13.30 17.89
N VAL A 42 12.14 -13.47 18.51
CA VAL A 42 11.15 -12.40 18.68
C VAL A 42 11.70 -11.40 19.71
N PRO A 43 11.84 -10.10 19.38
CA PRO A 43 12.26 -9.11 20.36
C PRO A 43 11.18 -8.90 21.42
N LYS A 44 11.56 -8.46 22.62
CA LYS A 44 10.55 -8.16 23.67
C LYS A 44 9.75 -6.93 23.28
N SER A 45 10.42 -5.93 22.71
CA SER A 45 9.80 -4.69 22.23
C SER A 45 10.36 -4.26 20.88
N MET A 46 9.47 -3.75 20.01
CA MET A 46 9.84 -3.20 18.71
C MET A 46 9.07 -1.90 18.44
N ALA A 47 9.82 -0.86 18.05
CA ALA A 47 9.24 0.32 17.44
C ALA A 47 9.30 0.20 15.92
N ILE A 48 8.27 0.68 15.24
CA ILE A 48 8.17 0.68 13.78
C ILE A 48 8.00 2.12 13.33
N MET A 49 8.98 2.62 12.57
CA MET A 49 8.95 3.97 12.01
C MET A 49 8.38 3.93 10.59
N GLY A 50 7.15 4.41 10.43
CA GLY A 50 6.37 4.38 9.19
C GLY A 50 5.24 3.35 9.24
N SER A 51 4.06 3.76 8.76
CA SER A 51 2.83 2.96 8.77
C SER A 51 2.28 2.61 7.40
N GLY A 52 3.14 2.60 6.37
CA GLY A 52 2.82 1.95 5.09
C GLY A 52 2.68 0.43 5.25
N ALA A 53 2.38 -0.28 4.15
CA ALA A 53 2.13 -1.73 4.14
C ALA A 53 3.16 -2.53 4.95
N VAL A 54 4.46 -2.35 4.65
CA VAL A 54 5.57 -2.99 5.37
C VAL A 54 5.48 -2.78 6.88
N GLY A 55 5.25 -1.54 7.32
CA GLY A 55 5.21 -1.20 8.73
C GLY A 55 4.07 -1.89 9.48
N VAL A 56 2.86 -1.86 8.92
CA VAL A 56 1.68 -2.44 9.58
C VAL A 56 1.63 -3.96 9.48
N GLU A 57 2.20 -4.55 8.43
CA GLU A 57 2.38 -6.01 8.32
C GLU A 57 3.33 -6.52 9.40
N PHE A 58 4.53 -5.94 9.53
CA PHE A 58 5.47 -6.33 10.59
C PHE A 58 4.92 -6.03 11.99
N ALA A 59 4.18 -4.93 12.16
CA ALA A 59 3.47 -4.65 13.41
C ALA A 59 2.53 -5.81 13.77
N SER A 60 1.76 -6.28 12.79
CA SER A 60 0.84 -7.39 12.97
C SER A 60 1.55 -8.70 13.29
N ILE A 61 2.60 -9.03 12.55
CA ILE A 61 3.40 -10.27 12.70
C ILE A 61 4.03 -10.33 14.10
N PHE A 62 4.85 -9.33 14.44
CA PHE A 62 5.60 -9.37 15.69
C PHE A 62 4.70 -9.22 16.91
N ARG A 63 3.59 -8.48 16.80
CA ARG A 63 2.58 -8.46 17.86
C ARG A 63 2.00 -9.85 18.09
N ARG A 64 1.69 -10.59 17.03
CA ARG A 64 1.13 -11.96 17.11
C ARG A 64 2.13 -12.95 17.71
N PHE A 65 3.42 -12.71 17.55
CA PHE A 65 4.48 -13.44 18.24
C PHE A 65 4.73 -13.00 19.69
N GLY A 66 4.04 -11.97 20.17
CA GLY A 66 4.07 -11.54 21.57
C GLY A 66 4.95 -10.32 21.87
N ALA A 67 5.55 -9.69 20.86
CA ALA A 67 6.32 -8.46 21.07
C ALA A 67 5.41 -7.29 21.48
N GLU A 68 5.95 -6.37 22.28
CA GLU A 68 5.36 -5.06 22.50
C GLU A 68 5.66 -4.17 21.30
N ILE A 69 4.62 -3.69 20.62
CA ILE A 69 4.76 -2.93 19.37
C ILE A 69 4.31 -1.49 19.56
N THR A 70 5.13 -0.55 19.10
CA THR A 70 4.74 0.85 18.88
C THR A 70 4.96 1.25 17.42
N VAL A 71 3.89 1.60 16.71
CA VAL A 71 3.97 2.17 15.36
C VAL A 71 4.03 3.70 15.48
N ILE A 72 5.05 4.31 14.87
CA ILE A 72 5.29 5.75 14.86
C ILE A 72 5.13 6.23 13.42
N GLU A 73 4.18 7.12 13.18
CA GLU A 73 3.85 7.66 11.87
C GLU A 73 3.94 9.19 11.90
N LEU A 74 4.63 9.76 10.91
CA LEU A 74 4.76 11.20 10.75
C LEU A 74 3.43 11.84 10.37
N LEU A 75 2.66 11.16 9.51
CA LEU A 75 1.38 11.63 9.02
C LEU A 75 0.25 11.45 10.05
N PRO A 76 -0.89 12.14 9.89
CA PRO A 76 -1.96 12.15 10.90
C PRO A 76 -2.71 10.82 11.08
N ARG A 77 -2.49 9.83 10.20
CA ARG A 77 -3.21 8.55 10.21
C ARG A 77 -2.32 7.40 9.75
N LEU A 78 -2.64 6.18 10.19
CA LEU A 78 -2.03 4.95 9.67
C LEU A 78 -2.42 4.73 8.21
N VAL A 79 -1.56 4.03 7.45
CA VAL A 79 -1.79 3.69 6.04
C VAL A 79 -2.36 4.88 5.24
N PRO A 80 -1.63 6.02 5.19
CA PRO A 80 -2.19 7.31 4.77
C PRO A 80 -2.62 7.38 3.30
N ASN A 81 -2.22 6.41 2.48
CA ASN A 81 -2.67 6.28 1.09
C ASN A 81 -4.04 5.59 0.96
N GLU A 82 -4.51 4.91 2.01
CA GLU A 82 -5.83 4.28 2.02
C GLU A 82 -6.95 5.29 2.29
N ASP A 83 -8.19 4.87 2.05
CA ASP A 83 -9.38 5.64 2.44
C ASP A 83 -9.39 5.91 3.96
N GLU A 84 -9.86 7.09 4.36
CA GLU A 84 -9.86 7.54 5.76
C GLU A 84 -10.59 6.59 6.70
N ALA A 85 -11.67 5.96 6.24
CA ALA A 85 -12.41 5.00 7.02
C ALA A 85 -11.57 3.74 7.32
N VAL A 86 -10.75 3.30 6.36
CA VAL A 86 -9.85 2.14 6.52
C VAL A 86 -8.75 2.48 7.53
N SER A 87 -8.14 3.66 7.42
CA SER A 87 -7.13 4.13 8.40
C SER A 87 -7.69 4.16 9.83
N ALA A 88 -8.93 4.63 10.01
CA ALA A 88 -9.57 4.72 11.32
C ALA A 88 -9.87 3.34 11.93
N GLU A 89 -10.40 2.41 11.13
CA GLU A 89 -10.69 1.05 11.60
C GLU A 89 -9.42 0.26 11.89
N LEU A 90 -8.36 0.42 11.09
CA LEU A 90 -7.06 -0.21 11.37
C LEU A 90 -6.50 0.27 12.71
N ALA A 91 -6.53 1.58 12.98
CA ALA A 91 -6.06 2.14 14.25
C ALA A 91 -6.84 1.59 15.45
N LYS A 92 -8.16 1.41 15.31
CA LYS A 92 -9.02 0.79 16.32
C LYS A 92 -8.67 -0.69 16.53
N ALA A 93 -8.52 -1.47 15.45
CA ALA A 93 -8.14 -2.88 15.51
C ALA A 93 -6.76 -3.06 16.17
N PHE A 94 -5.78 -2.23 15.80
CA PHE A 94 -4.43 -2.26 16.37
C PHE A 94 -4.43 -1.97 17.87
N ARG A 95 -5.17 -0.94 18.31
CA ARG A 95 -5.30 -0.63 19.74
C ARG A 95 -5.95 -1.78 20.51
N LYS A 96 -7.02 -2.39 19.97
CA LYS A 96 -7.67 -3.57 20.58
C LYS A 96 -6.71 -4.75 20.72
N ARG A 97 -5.78 -4.92 19.78
CA ARG A 97 -4.72 -5.94 19.81
C ARG A 97 -3.53 -5.58 20.70
N GLY A 98 -3.50 -4.38 21.30
CA GLY A 98 -2.41 -3.91 22.14
C GLY A 98 -1.18 -3.42 21.37
N ILE A 99 -1.38 -2.96 20.13
CA ILE A 99 -0.37 -2.24 19.34
C ILE A 99 -0.53 -0.75 19.64
N ALA A 100 0.52 -0.11 20.16
CA ALA A 100 0.53 1.33 20.38
C ALA A 100 0.71 2.06 19.04
N VAL A 101 -0.01 3.17 18.86
CA VAL A 101 -0.02 3.95 17.62
C VAL A 101 0.23 5.43 17.94
N LYS A 102 1.30 5.99 17.38
CA LYS A 102 1.71 7.39 17.51
C LYS A 102 1.75 8.05 16.12
N VAL A 103 0.60 8.58 15.69
CA VAL A 103 0.47 9.36 14.44
C VAL A 103 0.85 10.83 14.69
N GLY A 104 1.13 11.59 13.62
CA GLY A 104 1.56 12.98 13.74
C GLY A 104 2.86 13.14 14.52
N THR A 105 3.72 12.11 14.52
CA THR A 105 4.91 12.03 15.36
C THR A 105 6.16 11.88 14.50
N LYS A 106 7.07 12.84 14.60
CA LYS A 106 8.34 12.84 13.86
C LYS A 106 9.45 12.23 14.72
N VAL A 107 10.05 11.13 14.28
CA VAL A 107 11.31 10.64 14.85
C VAL A 107 12.43 11.62 14.48
N THR A 108 13.18 12.09 15.48
CA THR A 108 14.28 13.06 15.30
C THR A 108 15.65 12.43 15.47
N SER A 109 15.75 11.34 16.23
CA SER A 109 17.00 10.59 16.45
C SER A 109 16.67 9.17 16.90
N ALA A 110 17.50 8.19 16.52
CA ALA A 110 17.51 6.85 17.09
C ALA A 110 18.96 6.42 17.31
N LYS A 111 19.28 6.00 18.54
CA LYS A 111 20.64 5.63 18.93
C LYS A 111 20.64 4.34 19.74
N VAL A 112 21.61 3.49 19.46
CA VAL A 112 21.82 2.27 20.25
C VAL A 112 22.60 2.60 21.50
N LYS A 113 22.07 2.23 22.66
CA LYS A 113 22.71 2.36 23.97
C LYS A 113 22.41 1.12 24.81
N ASN A 114 23.45 0.48 25.33
CA ASN A 114 23.35 -0.71 26.19
C ASN A 114 22.52 -1.86 25.57
N GLY A 115 22.60 -2.05 24.25
CA GLY A 115 21.87 -3.13 23.55
C GLY A 115 20.38 -2.85 23.29
N ALA A 116 19.95 -1.60 23.43
CA ALA A 116 18.59 -1.15 23.10
C ALA A 116 18.64 0.13 22.26
N VAL A 117 17.58 0.40 21.50
CA VAL A 117 17.42 1.61 20.71
C VAL A 117 16.63 2.65 21.51
N THR A 118 17.25 3.79 21.81
CA THR A 118 16.55 4.98 22.32
C THR A 118 16.17 5.88 21.15
N ILE A 119 14.87 6.13 21.01
CA ILE A 119 14.22 6.89 19.94
C ILE A 119 13.71 8.19 20.53
N GLU A 120 14.21 9.32 20.03
CA GLU A 120 13.68 10.64 20.33
C GLU A 120 12.69 11.03 19.25
N MET A 121 11.54 11.57 19.66
CA MET A 121 10.47 11.95 18.76
C MET A 121 9.81 13.27 19.18
N SER A 122 9.30 14.00 18.19
CA SER A 122 8.51 15.21 18.39
C SER A 122 7.09 14.97 17.90
N THR A 123 6.12 15.18 18.78
CA THR A 123 4.69 15.09 18.46
C THR A 123 4.21 16.37 17.76
N GLY A 124 3.07 16.30 17.07
CA GLY A 124 2.51 17.44 16.33
C GLY A 124 2.22 18.69 17.18
N ASP A 125 2.09 18.56 18.50
CA ASP A 125 1.95 19.67 19.46
C ASP A 125 3.31 20.23 19.95
N GLY A 126 4.42 19.76 19.39
CA GLY A 126 5.78 20.23 19.69
C GLY A 126 6.40 19.62 20.94
N LYS A 127 5.72 18.69 21.64
CA LYS A 127 6.33 17.97 22.76
C LYS A 127 7.39 17.01 22.26
N THR A 128 8.43 16.83 23.07
CA THR A 128 9.46 15.82 22.83
C THR A 128 9.19 14.64 23.74
N GLU A 129 9.22 13.44 23.16
CA GLU A 129 9.08 12.17 23.86
C GLU A 129 10.27 11.27 23.52
N SER A 130 10.58 10.34 24.44
CA SER A 130 11.61 9.33 24.24
C SER A 130 11.01 7.94 24.46
N LEU A 131 11.40 6.98 23.62
CA LEU A 131 10.98 5.58 23.68
C LEU A 131 12.23 4.70 23.59
N THR A 132 12.38 3.73 24.49
CA THR A 132 13.45 2.73 24.40
C THR A 132 12.85 1.36 24.09
N VAL A 133 13.38 0.70 23.06
CA VAL A 133 12.95 -0.62 22.58
C VAL A 133 14.15 -1.50 22.25
N ASP A 134 13.96 -2.81 22.13
CA ASP A 134 15.05 -3.71 21.73
C ASP A 134 15.44 -3.47 20.25
N ILE A 135 14.44 -3.31 19.39
CA ILE A 135 14.61 -3.15 17.94
C ILE A 135 13.79 -1.97 17.40
N LEU A 136 14.38 -1.19 16.50
CA LEU A 136 13.69 -0.24 15.64
C LEU A 136 13.67 -0.77 14.21
N LEU A 137 12.46 -0.99 13.67
CA LEU A 137 12.24 -1.24 12.25
C LEU A 137 12.00 0.09 11.52
N VAL A 138 12.88 0.43 10.59
CA VAL A 138 12.73 1.58 9.68
C VAL A 138 11.93 1.13 8.45
N ALA A 139 10.69 1.59 8.36
CA ALA A 139 9.71 1.27 7.32
C ALA A 139 9.14 2.55 6.65
N THR A 140 10.01 3.51 6.35
CA THR A 140 9.66 4.85 5.85
C THR A 140 9.51 4.93 4.31
N GLY A 141 9.52 3.78 3.64
CA GLY A 141 9.40 3.67 2.19
C GLY A 141 10.66 3.14 1.51
N ARG A 142 10.61 3.07 0.17
CA ARG A 142 11.68 2.52 -0.67
C ARG A 142 12.14 3.55 -1.70
N GLY A 143 13.33 3.32 -2.25
CA GLY A 143 13.96 4.16 -3.27
C GLY A 143 14.48 3.36 -4.45
N PRO A 144 14.58 3.96 -5.64
CA PRO A 144 15.03 3.27 -6.84
C PRO A 144 16.51 2.92 -6.72
N VAL A 145 16.90 1.77 -7.29
CA VAL A 145 18.30 1.35 -7.38
C VAL A 145 18.84 1.75 -8.74
N THR A 146 19.54 2.89 -8.82
CA THR A 146 20.16 3.40 -10.07
C THR A 146 21.68 3.50 -9.99
N ASP A 147 22.26 3.21 -8.83
CA ASP A 147 23.71 3.14 -8.64
C ASP A 147 24.33 2.04 -9.51
N GLY A 148 25.43 2.37 -10.19
CA GLY A 148 26.13 1.44 -11.07
C GLY A 148 25.46 1.17 -12.43
N LEU A 149 24.33 1.83 -12.74
CA LEU A 149 23.63 1.65 -14.02
C LEU A 149 24.37 2.22 -15.24
N GLY A 150 25.35 3.11 -15.03
CA GLY A 150 26.00 3.86 -16.11
C GLY A 150 25.09 4.90 -16.76
N ALA A 151 24.04 5.34 -16.06
CA ALA A 151 23.01 6.24 -16.59
C ALA A 151 23.59 7.55 -17.16
N LYS A 152 24.61 8.12 -16.51
CA LYS A 152 25.29 9.34 -16.98
C LYS A 152 26.02 9.13 -18.31
N ASP A 153 26.62 7.97 -18.51
CA ASP A 153 27.48 7.66 -19.67
C ASP A 153 26.65 7.59 -20.97
N VAL A 154 25.38 7.20 -20.86
CA VAL A 154 24.44 7.10 -21.98
C VAL A 154 23.42 8.23 -22.02
N GLY A 155 23.50 9.20 -21.09
CA GLY A 155 22.55 10.32 -21.01
C GLY A 155 21.13 9.92 -20.62
N LEU A 156 20.96 8.83 -19.85
CA LEU A 156 19.66 8.39 -19.35
C LEU A 156 19.10 9.39 -18.33
N ALA A 157 17.86 9.85 -18.57
CA ALA A 157 17.20 10.84 -17.74
C ALA A 157 16.76 10.24 -16.39
N ILE A 158 17.32 10.76 -15.32
CA ILE A 158 16.98 10.44 -13.93
C ILE A 158 16.41 11.70 -13.26
N ASP A 159 15.33 11.56 -12.49
CA ASP A 159 14.76 12.66 -11.70
C ASP A 159 15.60 12.98 -10.45
N GLU A 160 15.30 14.11 -9.80
CA GLU A 160 15.99 14.57 -8.59
C GLU A 160 15.87 13.60 -7.39
N ARG A 161 14.93 12.64 -7.46
CA ARG A 161 14.71 11.62 -6.44
C ARG A 161 15.41 10.29 -6.78
N GLY A 162 16.08 10.22 -7.93
CA GLY A 162 16.86 9.06 -8.40
C GLY A 162 16.13 8.08 -9.31
N TYR A 163 14.90 8.39 -9.75
CA TYR A 163 14.08 7.50 -10.59
C TYR A 163 14.33 7.71 -12.07
N VAL A 164 14.27 6.63 -12.87
CA VAL A 164 14.36 6.70 -14.33
C VAL A 164 13.07 7.26 -14.91
N LYS A 165 13.17 8.32 -15.71
CA LYS A 165 11.99 8.94 -16.35
C LYS A 165 11.54 8.12 -17.56
N VAL A 166 10.25 7.81 -17.62
CA VAL A 166 9.64 7.10 -18.76
C VAL A 166 8.31 7.70 -19.22
N ASP A 167 7.92 7.38 -20.46
CA ASP A 167 6.58 7.67 -21.00
C ASP A 167 5.54 6.60 -20.59
N ASN A 168 4.28 6.76 -21.05
CA ASN A 168 3.16 5.85 -20.74
C ASN A 168 3.26 4.45 -21.35
N LEU A 169 4.29 4.19 -22.15
CA LEU A 169 4.64 2.89 -22.70
C LEU A 169 6.10 2.54 -22.34
N PHE A 170 6.60 3.07 -21.23
CA PHE A 170 7.86 2.70 -20.59
C PHE A 170 9.12 3.00 -21.42
N ARG A 171 9.06 3.94 -22.37
CA ARG A 171 10.25 4.42 -23.11
C ARG A 171 11.01 5.43 -22.27
N THR A 172 12.33 5.30 -22.25
CA THR A 172 13.20 6.36 -21.73
C THR A 172 13.50 7.40 -22.82
N ASN A 173 14.28 8.42 -22.50
CA ASN A 173 14.80 9.38 -23.48
C ASN A 173 15.90 8.79 -24.39
N VAL A 174 16.41 7.60 -24.10
CA VAL A 174 17.47 6.94 -24.87
C VAL A 174 16.85 5.83 -25.71
N ALA A 175 17.03 5.91 -27.03
CA ALA A 175 16.50 4.91 -27.96
C ALA A 175 17.10 3.53 -27.66
N GLY A 176 16.25 2.50 -27.64
CA GLY A 176 16.63 1.13 -27.28
C GLY A 176 16.77 0.89 -25.77
N ILE A 177 16.43 1.86 -24.91
CA ILE A 177 16.38 1.69 -23.46
C ILE A 177 14.97 1.98 -22.94
N SER A 178 14.45 1.03 -22.16
CA SER A 178 13.18 1.12 -21.45
C SER A 178 13.37 0.86 -19.97
N ALA A 179 12.41 1.24 -19.14
CA ALA A 179 12.46 0.95 -17.71
C ALA A 179 11.07 0.64 -17.16
N ILE A 180 10.99 -0.26 -16.17
CA ILE A 180 9.73 -0.69 -15.53
C ILE A 180 9.92 -0.92 -14.02
N GLY A 181 8.82 -0.97 -13.30
CA GLY A 181 8.72 -1.26 -11.88
C GLY A 181 9.28 -0.17 -11.01
N ASP A 182 9.65 -0.52 -9.77
CA ASP A 182 9.96 0.46 -8.73
C ASP A 182 11.08 1.48 -9.05
N VAL A 183 11.86 1.28 -10.11
CA VAL A 183 12.94 2.19 -10.53
C VAL A 183 12.42 3.41 -11.31
N ILE A 184 11.16 3.42 -11.76
CA ILE A 184 10.65 4.42 -12.70
C ILE A 184 9.90 5.58 -12.06
N THR A 185 9.79 6.67 -12.83
CA THR A 185 8.81 7.72 -12.61
C THR A 185 8.22 8.19 -13.93
N MET A 186 6.92 8.52 -13.88
CA MET A 186 6.16 9.06 -15.00
C MET A 186 6.09 10.59 -14.97
N GLY A 187 6.73 11.24 -13.98
CA GLY A 187 6.65 12.68 -13.75
C GLY A 187 5.34 13.17 -13.12
N THR A 188 4.32 12.31 -13.00
CA THR A 188 2.98 12.65 -12.48
C THR A 188 2.74 12.09 -11.07
N GLY A 189 3.65 12.38 -10.14
CA GLY A 189 3.53 11.96 -8.73
C GLY A 189 4.46 10.81 -8.32
N ALA A 190 4.10 10.13 -7.23
CA ALA A 190 4.79 8.93 -6.78
C ALA A 190 4.30 7.71 -7.56
N HIS A 191 5.23 6.88 -8.03
CA HIS A 191 4.91 5.65 -8.74
C HIS A 191 4.61 4.53 -7.72
N PRO A 192 3.49 3.79 -7.82
CA PRO A 192 3.21 2.69 -6.91
C PRO A 192 4.28 1.58 -7.04
N GLN A 193 4.85 1.15 -5.91
CA GLN A 193 5.91 0.14 -5.87
C GLN A 193 5.31 -1.22 -5.52
N LEU A 194 4.63 -1.83 -6.51
CA LEU A 194 3.86 -3.05 -6.35
C LEU A 194 4.33 -4.13 -7.34
N ALA A 195 4.42 -5.37 -6.88
CA ALA A 195 4.95 -6.47 -7.66
C ALA A 195 4.08 -6.82 -8.88
N HIS A 196 2.75 -6.87 -8.69
CA HIS A 196 1.79 -7.13 -9.77
C HIS A 196 1.74 -5.99 -10.78
N LEU A 197 1.91 -4.73 -10.33
CA LEU A 197 2.04 -3.58 -11.23
C LEU A 197 3.31 -3.71 -12.08
N SER A 198 4.48 -3.88 -11.46
CA SER A 198 5.76 -4.07 -12.16
C SER A 198 5.70 -5.21 -13.20
N SER A 199 5.00 -6.29 -12.87
CA SER A 199 4.79 -7.42 -13.78
C SER A 199 3.93 -7.03 -15.00
N ASN A 200 2.84 -6.28 -14.78
CA ASN A 200 1.98 -5.78 -15.86
C ASN A 200 2.69 -4.75 -16.74
N GLU A 201 3.54 -3.90 -16.17
CA GLU A 201 4.39 -2.98 -16.93
C GLU A 201 5.36 -3.74 -17.84
N GLY A 202 5.95 -4.82 -17.33
CA GLY A 202 6.77 -5.73 -18.12
C GLY A 202 6.00 -6.37 -19.28
N ILE A 203 4.75 -6.76 -19.06
CA ILE A 203 3.88 -7.31 -20.12
C ILE A 203 3.63 -6.25 -21.20
N VAL A 204 3.18 -5.05 -20.82
CA VAL A 204 2.92 -3.95 -21.77
C VAL A 204 4.20 -3.59 -22.55
N LEU A 205 5.34 -3.51 -21.86
CA LEU A 205 6.63 -3.24 -22.50
C LEU A 205 7.01 -4.37 -23.49
N ALA A 206 6.85 -5.63 -23.11
CA ALA A 206 7.15 -6.76 -23.98
C ALA A 206 6.28 -6.76 -25.25
N GLU A 207 4.99 -6.46 -25.12
CA GLU A 207 4.08 -6.31 -26.26
C GLU A 207 4.52 -5.17 -27.19
N ARG A 208 4.89 -4.02 -26.62
CA ARG A 208 5.41 -2.87 -27.36
C ARG A 208 6.69 -3.22 -28.12
N ILE A 209 7.65 -3.91 -27.48
CA ILE A 209 8.90 -4.35 -28.12
C ILE A 209 8.62 -5.35 -29.25
N ALA A 210 7.60 -6.20 -29.10
CA ALA A 210 7.16 -7.14 -30.13
C ALA A 210 6.41 -6.47 -31.31
N GLY A 211 6.28 -5.14 -31.32
CA GLY A 211 5.58 -4.40 -32.38
C GLY A 211 4.06 -4.48 -32.30
N LYS A 212 3.50 -4.90 -31.17
CA LYS A 212 2.06 -4.82 -30.91
C LYS A 212 1.65 -3.40 -30.51
N ASN A 213 0.35 -3.17 -30.34
CA ASN A 213 -0.22 -1.91 -29.90
C ASN A 213 -0.87 -2.04 -28.50
N PRO A 214 -0.07 -2.18 -27.43
CA PRO A 214 -0.61 -2.33 -26.08
C PRO A 214 -1.24 -1.02 -25.59
N GLN A 215 -2.24 -1.15 -24.72
CA GLN A 215 -2.83 0.00 -24.04
C GLN A 215 -1.96 0.40 -22.84
N PRO A 216 -1.82 1.71 -22.55
CA PRO A 216 -1.23 2.15 -21.29
C PRO A 216 -1.98 1.60 -20.08
N ILE A 217 -1.25 1.38 -18.98
CA ILE A 217 -1.86 0.96 -17.71
C ILE A 217 -2.72 2.09 -17.15
N ASN A 218 -3.95 1.76 -16.75
CA ASN A 218 -4.76 2.64 -15.91
C ASN A 218 -4.36 2.45 -14.44
N TYR A 219 -3.62 3.41 -13.89
CA TYR A 219 -3.10 3.33 -12.53
C TYR A 219 -4.18 3.47 -11.44
N ASP A 220 -5.35 4.04 -11.77
CA ASP A 220 -6.49 4.06 -10.85
C ASP A 220 -7.08 2.65 -10.64
N GLN A 221 -6.81 1.71 -11.54
CA GLN A 221 -7.27 0.32 -11.48
C GLN A 221 -6.21 -0.65 -10.95
N VAL A 222 -5.17 -0.14 -10.29
CA VAL A 222 -4.15 -0.98 -9.66
C VAL A 222 -4.58 -1.26 -8.22
N PRO A 223 -4.85 -2.53 -7.85
CA PRO A 223 -5.26 -2.83 -6.48
C PRO A 223 -4.09 -2.70 -5.51
N GLY A 224 -4.37 -2.17 -4.32
CA GLY A 224 -3.53 -2.23 -3.14
C GLY A 224 -3.95 -3.38 -2.22
N CYS A 225 -2.97 -4.07 -1.66
CA CYS A 225 -3.19 -5.12 -0.66
C CYS A 225 -2.19 -4.94 0.48
N THR A 226 -2.68 -4.94 1.71
CA THR A 226 -1.84 -4.95 2.91
C THR A 226 -2.22 -6.14 3.77
N TYR A 227 -1.26 -7.02 4.02
CA TYR A 227 -1.46 -8.32 4.66
C TYR A 227 -1.30 -8.25 6.18
N CYS A 228 -1.82 -7.17 6.79
CA CYS A 228 -1.93 -7.05 8.24
C CYS A 228 -3.18 -7.80 8.75
N ASP A 229 -3.45 -7.71 10.06
CA ASP A 229 -4.62 -8.34 10.68
C ASP A 229 -5.42 -7.25 11.42
N PRO A 230 -6.62 -6.85 10.93
CA PRO A 230 -7.30 -7.37 9.73
C PRO A 230 -6.60 -6.98 8.41
N GLU A 231 -6.86 -7.74 7.34
CA GLU A 231 -6.35 -7.46 5.98
C GLU A 231 -6.96 -6.16 5.43
N ILE A 232 -6.25 -5.52 4.50
CA ILE A 232 -6.75 -4.36 3.73
C ILE A 232 -6.64 -4.67 2.24
N GLY A 233 -7.72 -4.40 1.51
CA GLY A 233 -7.77 -4.47 0.05
C GLY A 233 -8.46 -3.23 -0.50
N SER A 234 -7.83 -2.54 -1.46
CA SER A 234 -8.36 -1.32 -2.04
C SER A 234 -8.08 -1.23 -3.53
N ILE A 235 -8.96 -0.55 -4.26
CA ILE A 235 -8.78 -0.24 -5.67
C ILE A 235 -9.62 0.99 -6.04
N GLY A 236 -9.17 1.77 -7.01
CA GLY A 236 -9.88 2.97 -7.45
C GLY A 236 -9.63 4.18 -6.55
N LEU A 237 -10.53 5.15 -6.65
CA LEU A 237 -10.44 6.42 -5.96
C LEU A 237 -10.92 6.28 -4.51
N THR A 238 -10.16 6.85 -3.57
CA THR A 238 -10.69 7.14 -2.23
C THR A 238 -11.83 8.15 -2.31
N GLU A 239 -12.67 8.23 -1.28
CA GLU A 239 -13.76 9.23 -1.24
C GLU A 239 -13.22 10.67 -1.40
N ALA A 240 -12.09 10.97 -0.75
CA ALA A 240 -11.46 12.28 -0.81
C ALA A 240 -10.92 12.60 -2.21
N GLU A 241 -10.32 11.63 -2.89
CA GLU A 241 -9.83 11.79 -4.26
C GLU A 241 -10.96 11.94 -5.27
N ALA A 242 -12.02 11.14 -5.17
CA ALA A 242 -13.19 11.26 -6.02
C ALA A 242 -13.84 12.65 -5.90
N LYS A 243 -14.03 13.15 -4.66
CA LYS A 243 -14.51 14.53 -4.43
C LYS A 243 -13.56 15.58 -5.00
N LYS A 244 -12.24 15.40 -4.82
CA LYS A 244 -11.22 16.32 -5.36
C LYS A 244 -11.21 16.33 -6.89
N ARG A 245 -11.53 15.22 -7.55
CA ARG A 245 -11.69 15.11 -9.01
C ARG A 245 -13.04 15.63 -9.52
N GLY A 246 -13.95 16.05 -8.63
CA GLY A 246 -15.20 16.73 -8.99
C GLY A 246 -16.41 15.81 -9.19
N TYR A 247 -16.32 14.54 -8.79
CA TYR A 247 -17.46 13.61 -8.82
C TYR A 247 -18.52 13.98 -7.76
N ASP A 248 -19.79 13.73 -8.06
CA ASP A 248 -20.87 13.78 -7.06
C ASP A 248 -20.91 12.42 -6.35
N VAL A 249 -20.17 12.31 -5.26
CA VAL A 249 -19.89 11.02 -4.62
C VAL A 249 -21.06 10.54 -3.76
N VAL A 250 -21.48 9.29 -3.99
CA VAL A 250 -22.31 8.48 -3.10
C VAL A 250 -21.49 7.34 -2.49
N ILE A 251 -21.79 6.98 -1.25
CA ILE A 251 -21.07 5.97 -0.48
C ILE A 251 -22.03 4.90 0.00
N GLY A 252 -21.61 3.64 -0.11
CA GLY A 252 -22.25 2.49 0.54
C GLY A 252 -21.23 1.76 1.39
N THR A 253 -21.61 1.40 2.62
CA THR A 253 -20.72 0.69 3.55
C THR A 253 -21.47 -0.45 4.20
N PHE A 254 -20.82 -1.61 4.31
CA PHE A 254 -21.37 -2.77 5.01
C PHE A 254 -20.35 -3.38 5.98
N PRO A 255 -20.67 -3.52 7.28
CA PRO A 255 -19.75 -4.08 8.26
C PRO A 255 -19.75 -5.61 8.24
N PHE A 256 -18.57 -6.24 8.36
CA PHE A 256 -18.47 -7.70 8.48
C PHE A 256 -19.15 -8.23 9.76
N GLY A 257 -19.30 -7.39 10.79
CA GLY A 257 -19.85 -7.80 12.08
C GLY A 257 -21.29 -8.30 12.07
N VAL A 258 -22.08 -7.97 11.05
CA VAL A 258 -23.46 -8.46 10.89
C VAL A 258 -23.57 -9.64 9.93
N LEU A 259 -22.53 -9.87 9.11
CA LEU A 259 -22.48 -10.92 8.10
C LEU A 259 -22.44 -12.33 8.72
N GLY A 260 -23.33 -13.20 8.26
CA GLY A 260 -23.43 -14.58 8.76
C GLY A 260 -22.13 -15.37 8.62
N ARG A 261 -21.46 -15.28 7.47
CA ARG A 261 -20.17 -15.98 7.25
C ARG A 261 -19.07 -15.51 8.19
N ALA A 262 -18.95 -14.21 8.41
CA ALA A 262 -17.98 -13.60 9.33
C ALA A 262 -18.21 -14.08 10.78
N LYS A 263 -19.47 -14.13 11.22
CA LYS A 263 -19.83 -14.68 12.54
C LYS A 263 -19.46 -16.16 12.68
N ILE A 264 -19.72 -16.98 11.65
CA ILE A 264 -19.35 -18.40 11.64
C ILE A 264 -17.83 -18.58 11.76
N ALA A 265 -17.05 -17.72 11.09
CA ALA A 265 -15.58 -17.77 11.13
C ALA A 265 -14.99 -17.16 12.42
N GLY A 266 -15.75 -16.39 13.19
CA GLY A 266 -15.24 -15.58 14.30
C GLY A 266 -14.40 -14.38 13.84
N GLU A 267 -14.54 -13.96 12.58
CA GLU A 267 -13.76 -12.90 11.93
C GLU A 267 -14.68 -11.73 11.58
N THR A 268 -15.10 -10.95 12.59
CA THR A 268 -16.18 -9.95 12.47
C THR A 268 -15.71 -8.50 12.36
N GLU A 269 -14.39 -8.26 12.33
CA GLU A 269 -13.82 -6.91 12.31
C GLU A 269 -13.81 -6.34 10.89
N GLY A 270 -14.06 -5.03 10.79
CA GLY A 270 -13.96 -4.29 9.53
C GLY A 270 -15.25 -4.17 8.71
N PHE A 271 -15.10 -3.71 7.47
CA PHE A 271 -16.18 -3.40 6.54
C PHE A 271 -15.73 -3.42 5.07
N VAL A 272 -16.70 -3.41 4.16
CA VAL A 272 -16.53 -3.03 2.75
C VAL A 272 -17.16 -1.66 2.52
N LYS A 273 -16.48 -0.77 1.81
CA LYS A 273 -16.94 0.57 1.41
C LYS A 273 -16.83 0.72 -0.10
N ILE A 274 -17.91 1.15 -0.74
CA ILE A 274 -17.97 1.50 -2.16
C ILE A 274 -18.09 3.01 -2.31
N VAL A 275 -17.27 3.57 -3.19
CA VAL A 275 -17.30 4.96 -3.65
C VAL A 275 -17.84 4.94 -5.07
N ALA A 276 -18.95 5.63 -5.32
CA ALA A 276 -19.58 5.67 -6.65
C ALA A 276 -19.97 7.10 -7.05
N ASP A 277 -20.10 7.33 -8.35
CA ASP A 277 -20.62 8.58 -8.91
C ASP A 277 -22.15 8.56 -8.94
N ARG A 278 -22.79 9.61 -8.44
CA ARG A 278 -24.26 9.70 -8.41
C ARG A 278 -24.87 9.82 -9.80
N LYS A 279 -24.18 10.45 -10.75
CA LYS A 279 -24.76 10.81 -12.05
C LYS A 279 -24.90 9.59 -12.96
N TYR A 280 -23.87 8.74 -13.00
CA TYR A 280 -23.84 7.56 -13.86
C TYR A 280 -23.88 6.23 -13.11
N ASP A 281 -23.92 6.27 -11.78
CA ASP A 281 -23.88 5.09 -10.91
C ASP A 281 -22.58 4.28 -11.03
N GLU A 282 -21.54 4.86 -11.63
CA GLU A 282 -20.24 4.23 -11.88
C GLU A 282 -19.51 3.97 -10.55
N VAL A 283 -18.95 2.77 -10.40
CA VAL A 283 -18.08 2.43 -9.27
C VAL A 283 -16.72 3.09 -9.48
N LEU A 284 -16.40 4.07 -8.63
CA LEU A 284 -15.14 4.83 -8.69
C LEU A 284 -14.03 4.19 -7.85
N GLY A 285 -14.39 3.46 -6.79
CA GLY A 285 -13.44 2.77 -5.92
C GLY A 285 -14.10 1.89 -4.88
N VAL A 286 -13.36 0.87 -4.44
CA VAL A 286 -13.81 -0.07 -3.42
C VAL A 286 -12.69 -0.25 -2.40
N HIS A 287 -13.03 -0.07 -1.13
CA HIS A 287 -12.08 -0.02 -0.02
C HIS A 287 -12.56 -0.97 1.08
N MET A 288 -11.70 -1.89 1.47
CA MET A 288 -12.03 -2.99 2.37
C MET A 288 -11.00 -3.10 3.48
N ILE A 289 -11.48 -3.34 4.69
CA ILE A 289 -10.66 -3.79 5.81
C ILE A 289 -11.43 -4.91 6.48
N GLY A 290 -10.82 -6.06 6.71
CA GLY A 290 -11.51 -7.22 7.28
C GLY A 290 -11.07 -8.55 6.68
N PRO A 291 -11.81 -9.64 6.94
CA PRO A 291 -11.45 -10.97 6.47
C PRO A 291 -11.42 -11.06 4.95
N ARG A 292 -10.32 -11.60 4.41
CA ARG A 292 -10.14 -11.87 2.96
C ARG A 292 -10.22 -10.62 2.09
N ALA A 293 -10.02 -9.42 2.63
CA ALA A 293 -10.03 -8.17 1.86
C ALA A 293 -9.05 -8.21 0.68
N THR A 294 -7.91 -8.89 0.83
CA THR A 294 -6.90 -9.04 -0.24
C THR A 294 -7.33 -9.98 -1.38
N GLU A 295 -8.35 -10.79 -1.16
CA GLU A 295 -8.94 -11.67 -2.18
C GLU A 295 -10.20 -11.03 -2.78
N LEU A 296 -11.04 -10.41 -1.94
CA LEU A 296 -12.28 -9.75 -2.37
C LEU A 296 -12.03 -8.58 -3.33
N VAL A 297 -10.88 -7.91 -3.22
CA VAL A 297 -10.50 -6.81 -4.12
C VAL A 297 -10.44 -7.24 -5.60
N ALA A 298 -10.26 -8.53 -5.90
CA ALA A 298 -10.24 -9.02 -7.27
C ALA A 298 -11.58 -8.81 -8.00
N GLU A 299 -12.71 -8.96 -7.29
CA GLU A 299 -14.04 -8.67 -7.83
C GLU A 299 -14.18 -7.19 -8.20
N ALA A 300 -13.76 -6.30 -7.29
CA ALA A 300 -13.74 -4.86 -7.54
C ALA A 300 -12.80 -4.51 -8.71
N GLY A 301 -11.68 -5.22 -8.86
CA GLY A 301 -10.77 -5.11 -10.00
C GLY A 301 -11.46 -5.34 -11.34
N VAL A 302 -12.27 -6.39 -11.44
CA VAL A 302 -13.04 -6.68 -12.64
C VAL A 302 -14.13 -5.62 -12.86
N ALA A 303 -14.84 -5.22 -11.80
CA ALA A 303 -15.90 -4.21 -11.89
C ALA A 303 -15.37 -2.86 -12.41
N LEU A 304 -14.28 -2.34 -11.82
CA LEU A 304 -13.67 -1.09 -12.30
C LEU A 304 -13.11 -1.23 -13.72
N ARG A 305 -12.56 -2.39 -14.08
CA ARG A 305 -12.02 -2.62 -15.43
C ARG A 305 -13.11 -2.57 -16.51
N LEU A 306 -14.32 -2.97 -16.16
CA LEU A 306 -15.51 -2.99 -17.01
C LEU A 306 -16.36 -1.72 -16.92
N GLU A 307 -15.94 -0.74 -16.11
CA GLU A 307 -16.69 0.50 -15.85
C GLU A 307 -18.11 0.20 -15.30
N SER A 308 -18.20 -0.83 -14.46
CA SER A 308 -19.47 -1.31 -13.91
C SER A 308 -20.18 -0.27 -13.06
N THR A 309 -21.51 -0.33 -13.09
CA THR A 309 -22.36 0.45 -12.19
C THR A 309 -22.59 -0.27 -10.86
N VAL A 310 -23.02 0.46 -9.84
CA VAL A 310 -23.46 -0.13 -8.57
C VAL A 310 -24.64 -1.07 -8.78
N GLU A 311 -25.56 -0.74 -9.70
CA GLU A 311 -26.65 -1.63 -10.09
C GLU A 311 -26.16 -3.01 -10.57
N GLU A 312 -25.07 -3.09 -11.33
CA GLU A 312 -24.51 -4.37 -11.78
C GLU A 312 -23.99 -5.22 -10.60
N LEU A 313 -23.36 -4.59 -9.61
CA LEU A 313 -22.94 -5.27 -8.37
C LEU A 313 -24.15 -5.76 -7.57
N ILE A 314 -25.20 -4.95 -7.45
CA ILE A 314 -26.46 -5.32 -6.79
C ILE A 314 -27.12 -6.54 -7.46
N ARG A 315 -27.13 -6.57 -8.79
CA ARG A 315 -27.77 -7.65 -9.56
C ARG A 315 -26.94 -8.93 -9.64
N THR A 316 -25.67 -8.86 -9.27
CA THR A 316 -24.78 -10.02 -9.27
C THR A 316 -25.11 -10.96 -8.11
N ILE A 317 -25.36 -12.23 -8.42
CA ILE A 317 -25.67 -13.25 -7.42
C ILE A 317 -24.38 -13.64 -6.68
N HIS A 318 -24.29 -13.24 -5.42
CA HIS A 318 -23.22 -13.65 -4.52
C HIS A 318 -23.61 -14.94 -3.80
N ALA A 319 -22.68 -15.90 -3.72
CA ALA A 319 -22.94 -17.17 -3.05
C ALA A 319 -23.13 -16.98 -1.53
N HIS A 320 -24.04 -17.74 -0.94
CA HIS A 320 -24.32 -17.70 0.50
C HIS A 320 -23.95 -19.03 1.20
N PRO A 321 -23.31 -19.02 2.39
CA PRO A 321 -22.71 -17.86 3.05
C PRO A 321 -21.25 -17.63 2.61
N THR A 322 -20.88 -16.41 2.20
CA THR A 322 -19.50 -16.02 1.81
C THR A 322 -19.11 -14.64 2.35
N MET A 323 -17.81 -14.30 2.33
CA MET A 323 -17.36 -12.94 2.68
C MET A 323 -17.71 -11.92 1.59
N SER A 324 -17.82 -12.36 0.33
CA SER A 324 -18.14 -11.50 -0.82
C SER A 324 -19.56 -10.93 -0.76
N GLU A 325 -20.47 -11.53 0.01
CA GLU A 325 -21.78 -10.92 0.30
C GLU A 325 -21.66 -9.51 0.91
N ALA A 326 -20.55 -9.18 1.60
CA ALA A 326 -20.31 -7.83 2.09
C ALA A 326 -20.14 -6.80 0.96
N VAL A 327 -19.62 -7.21 -0.20
CA VAL A 327 -19.51 -6.34 -1.39
C VAL A 327 -20.91 -6.05 -1.94
N ALA A 328 -21.75 -7.08 -2.09
CA ALA A 328 -23.13 -6.95 -2.53
C ALA A 328 -23.93 -6.02 -1.61
N GLU A 329 -23.84 -6.22 -0.30
CA GLU A 329 -24.56 -5.39 0.68
C GLU A 329 -24.03 -3.95 0.73
N ALA A 330 -22.72 -3.75 0.56
CA ALA A 330 -22.15 -2.41 0.42
C ALA A 330 -22.67 -1.71 -0.85
N ALA A 331 -22.86 -2.44 -1.95
CA ALA A 331 -23.46 -1.92 -3.17
C ALA A 331 -24.92 -1.52 -2.95
N HIS A 332 -25.72 -2.40 -2.34
CA HIS A 332 -27.08 -2.08 -1.92
C HIS A 332 -27.14 -0.84 -1.01
N ALA A 333 -26.18 -0.69 -0.09
CA ALA A 333 -26.10 0.45 0.82
C ALA A 333 -25.88 1.79 0.11
N VAL A 334 -25.21 1.81 -1.06
CA VAL A 334 -25.06 3.04 -1.88
C VAL A 334 -26.43 3.63 -2.23
N HIS A 335 -27.41 2.77 -2.54
CA HIS A 335 -28.78 3.17 -2.86
C HIS A 335 -29.73 3.17 -1.65
N GLY A 336 -29.19 2.97 -0.44
CA GLY A 336 -29.99 2.88 0.80
C GLY A 336 -30.84 1.62 0.92
N GLY A 337 -30.52 0.57 0.16
CA GLY A 337 -31.30 -0.66 0.03
C GLY A 337 -30.62 -1.91 0.61
N ALA A 338 -29.68 -1.77 1.55
CA ALA A 338 -29.03 -2.91 2.21
C ALA A 338 -30.07 -3.78 2.94
N ILE A 339 -29.95 -5.10 2.78
CA ILE A 339 -30.95 -6.08 3.26
C ILE A 339 -30.56 -6.59 4.65
N HIS A 340 -29.26 -6.78 4.90
CA HIS A 340 -28.75 -7.50 6.08
C HIS A 340 -27.95 -6.62 7.07
N MET A 341 -28.48 -5.44 7.41
CA MET A 341 -27.86 -4.53 8.40
C MET A 341 -28.28 -4.79 9.85
#